data_AF-A0A2S9SJT3-F1
#
_entry.id   AF-A0A2S9SJT3-F1
#
_cell.length_a   1.000
_cell.length_b   1.000
_cell.length_c   1.000
_cell.angle_alpha   90.00
_cell.angle_beta   90.00
_cell.angle_gamma   90.00
#
_symmetry.space_group_name_H-M   'P 1'
#
loop_
_entity.id
_entity.type
_entity.pdbx_description
1 polymer ?
#
loop_
_entity_poly.entity_id
_entity_poly.type
_entity_poly.pdbx_seq_one_letter_code
_entity_poly.pdbx_strand_id
1 'polypeptide(L)' 'MYDIEKSLDSIKQLKIAEILNIREATLSRKISALVKKGIIKKEKRNIKIVNHEKLLQEFI' A
#
# COMPACT_ATOMS: atom_id res chain seq x y z
N MET A 1 -23.19 -18.69 8.55
CA MET A 1 -22.68 -17.31 8.68
C MET A 1 -21.23 -17.38 9.13
N TYR A 2 -20.37 -16.49 8.59
CA TYR A 2 -18.94 -16.28 8.84
C TYR A 2 -17.94 -17.29 8.26
N ASP A 3 -17.43 -17.03 7.04
CA ASP A 3 -15.97 -17.16 6.76
C ASP A 3 -15.50 -16.64 5.38
N ILE A 4 -16.37 -16.07 4.53
CA ILE A 4 -15.97 -15.65 3.18
C ILE A 4 -15.47 -14.18 3.14
N GLU A 5 -15.64 -13.40 4.22
CA GLU A 5 -15.23 -11.98 4.25
C GLU A 5 -13.76 -11.75 4.63
N LYS A 6 -12.97 -12.80 4.90
CA LYS A 6 -11.63 -12.65 5.50
C LYS A 6 -10.47 -12.37 4.53
N SER A 7 -10.69 -12.30 3.22
CA SER A 7 -9.56 -12.44 2.28
C SER A 7 -9.52 -11.47 1.10
N LEU A 8 -10.16 -10.30 1.18
CA LEU A 8 -10.12 -9.35 0.05
C LEU A 8 -8.90 -8.40 0.05
N ASP A 9 -8.15 -8.32 1.16
CA ASP A 9 -7.07 -7.32 1.33
C ASP A 9 -5.65 -7.88 1.10
N SER A 10 -5.36 -9.14 1.47
CA SER A 10 -4.05 -9.77 1.26
C SER A 10 -3.81 -10.12 -0.21
N ILE A 11 -4.86 -10.58 -0.92
CA ILE A 11 -4.80 -10.95 -2.33
C ILE A 11 -4.36 -9.75 -3.21
N LYS A 12 -4.72 -8.51 -2.84
CA LYS A 12 -4.30 -7.32 -3.58
C LYS A 12 -2.82 -6.98 -3.38
N GLN A 13 -2.32 -7.09 -2.15
CA GLN A 13 -0.91 -6.75 -1.88
C GLN A 13 0.04 -7.81 -2.46
N LEU A 14 -0.30 -9.09 -2.34
CA LEU A 14 0.43 -10.19 -2.97
C LEU A 14 0.51 -10.02 -4.49
N LYS A 15 -0.62 -9.76 -5.16
CA LYS A 15 -0.65 -9.57 -6.62
C LYS A 15 0.10 -8.32 -7.07
N ILE A 16 0.00 -7.21 -6.34
CA ILE A 16 0.77 -5.99 -6.65
C ILE A 16 2.27 -6.26 -6.47
N ALA A 17 2.65 -6.98 -5.42
CA ALA A 17 4.03 -7.35 -5.16
C ALA A 17 4.59 -8.29 -6.26
N GLU A 18 3.81 -9.26 -6.72
CA GLU A 18 4.14 -10.14 -7.86
C GLU A 18 4.32 -9.35 -9.16
N ILE A 19 3.38 -8.46 -9.51
CA ILE A 19 3.47 -7.62 -10.72
C ILE A 19 4.71 -6.72 -10.69
N LEU A 20 5.03 -6.17 -9.52
CA LEU A 20 6.19 -5.29 -9.32
C LEU A 20 7.50 -6.08 -9.08
N ASN A 21 7.46 -7.41 -9.04
CA ASN A 21 8.56 -8.30 -8.68
C ASN A 21 9.29 -7.89 -7.38
N ILE A 22 8.52 -7.45 -6.37
CA ILE A 22 9.01 -7.09 -5.04
C ILE A 22 8.41 -8.01 -3.98
N ARG A 23 9.07 -8.16 -2.84
CA ARG A 23 8.50 -8.91 -1.71
C ARG A 23 7.35 -8.12 -1.08
N GLU A 24 6.26 -8.79 -0.71
CA GLU A 24 5.10 -8.17 -0.04
C GLU A 24 5.51 -7.39 1.22
N ALA A 25 6.42 -7.95 2.02
CA ALA A 25 6.99 -7.28 3.20
C ALA A 25 7.71 -5.96 2.83
N THR A 26 8.39 -5.92 1.68
CA THR A 26 9.06 -4.71 1.17
C THR A 26 8.05 -3.66 0.75
N LEU A 27 6.97 -4.06 0.06
CA LEU A 27 5.86 -3.18 -0.28
C LEU A 27 5.20 -2.60 0.97
N SER A 28 4.89 -3.45 1.95
CA SER A 28 4.30 -3.06 3.23
C SER A 28 5.17 -2.05 4.00
N ARG A 29 6.50 -2.26 4.03
CA ARG A 29 7.43 -1.27 4.60
C ARG A 29 7.40 0.07 3.87
N LYS A 30 7.42 0.07 2.52
CA LYS A 30 7.38 1.31 1.74
C LYS A 30 6.08 2.08 1.99
N ILE A 31 4.93 1.40 1.97
CA ILE A 31 3.63 2.00 2.30
C ILE A 31 3.66 2.60 3.71
N SER A 32 4.16 1.86 4.70
CA SER A 32 4.27 2.33 6.08
C SER A 32 5.17 3.57 6.22
N ALA A 33 6.28 3.62 5.48
CA ALA A 33 7.17 4.78 5.45
C ALA A 33 6.47 6.00 4.84
N LEU A 34 5.77 5.85 3.72
CA LEU A 34 5.01 6.93 3.08
C LEU A 34 3.87 7.46 3.96
N VAL A 35 3.22 6.59 4.75
CA VAL A 35 2.22 7.00 5.76
C VAL A 35 2.89 7.83 6.86
N LYS A 36 4.01 7.38 7.42
CA LYS A 36 4.75 8.13 8.46
C LYS A 36 5.23 9.50 7.97
N LYS A 37 5.63 9.60 6.70
CA LYS A 37 6.04 10.86 6.06
C LYS A 37 4.85 11.79 5.76
N GLY A 38 3.61 11.34 5.98
CA GLY A 38 2.40 12.10 5.69
C GLY A 38 2.17 12.32 4.19
N ILE A 39 2.73 11.45 3.34
CA ILE A 39 2.63 11.53 1.87
C ILE A 39 1.36 10.81 1.39
N ILE A 40 1.01 9.72 2.08
CA ILE A 40 -0.23 8.96 1.83
C ILE A 40 -0.99 8.74 3.15
N LYS A 41 -2.30 8.59 3.07
CA LYS A 41 -3.17 8.11 4.15
C LYS A 41 -3.75 6.75 3.76
N LYS A 42 -3.71 5.83 4.72
CA LYS A 42 -4.38 4.53 4.59
C LYS A 42 -5.84 4.70 4.99
N GLU A 43 -6.75 4.54 4.03
CA GLU A 43 -8.20 4.47 4.26
C GLU A 43 -8.62 2.98 4.26
N LYS A 44 -9.84 2.67 4.72
CA LYS A 44 -10.29 1.29 4.98
C LYS A 44 -10.08 0.33 3.81
N ARG A 45 -10.15 0.79 2.55
CA ARG A 45 -10.05 -0.07 1.35
C ARG A 45 -9.13 0.50 0.26
N ASN A 46 -8.50 1.63 0.53
CA ASN A 46 -7.85 2.46 -0.47
C ASN A 46 -6.71 3.27 0.18
N ILE A 47 -5.72 3.62 -0.62
CA ILE A 47 -4.64 4.52 -0.21
C ILE A 47 -4.92 5.86 -0.87
N LYS A 48 -5.04 6.91 -0.08
CA LYS A 48 -5.22 8.27 -0.56
C LYS A 48 -3.87 8.99 -0.55
N ILE A 49 -3.45 9.54 -1.68
CA ILE A 49 -2.29 10.43 -1.72
C ILE A 49 -2.73 11.77 -1.12
N VAL A 50 -1.97 12.25 -0.13
CA VAL A 50 -2.23 13.55 0.52
C VAL A 50 -1.21 14.61 0.10
N ASN A 51 -0.04 14.23 -0.41
CA ASN A 51 0.94 15.17 -0.95
C ASN A 51 1.59 14.59 -2.21
N HIS A 52 1.15 15.06 -3.39
CA HIS A 52 1.64 14.60 -4.68
C HIS A 52 3.07 15.06 -5.00
N GLU A 53 3.45 16.26 -4.57
CA GLU A 53 4.80 16.80 -4.79
C GLU A 53 5.85 16.01 -4.02
N LYS A 54 5.61 15.76 -2.72
CA LYS A 54 6.49 14.92 -1.91
C LYS A 54 6.52 13.49 -2.40
N LEU A 55 5.42 12.98 -2.94
CA LEU A 55 5.43 11.65 -3.55
C LEU A 55 6.37 11.62 -4.74
N LEU A 56 6.29 12.59 -5.66
CA LEU A 56 7.18 12.68 -6.82
C LEU A 56 8.65 12.78 -6.41
N GLN A 57 8.97 13.59 -5.40
CA GLN A 57 10.34 13.72 -4.86
C GLN A 57 10.92 12.42 -4.28
N GLU A 58 10.10 11.45 -3.89
CA GLU A 58 10.59 10.16 -3.38
C GLU A 58 10.96 9.18 -4.50
N PHE A 59 10.60 9.48 -5.76
CA PHE A 59 10.80 8.60 -6.92
C PHE A 59 11.59 9.24 -8.07
N ILE A 60 11.96 10.51 -7.94
CA ILE A 60 12.88 11.24 -8.84
C ILE A 60 14.25 11.27 -8.18
#